data_AF-A0A2N3VZT3-F1
#
_entry.id   AF-A0A2N3VZT3-F1
#
_cell.length_a   1.000
_cell.length_b   1.000
_cell.length_c   1.000
_cell.angle_alpha   90.00
_cell.angle_beta   90.00
_cell.angle_gamma   90.00
#
_symmetry.space_group_name_H-M   'P 1'
#
loop_
_entity.id
_entity.type
_entity.pdbx_description
1 polymer ?
#
loop_
_entity_poly.entity_id
_entity_poly.type
_entity_poly.pdbx_seq_one_letter_code
_entity_poly.pdbx_strand_id
1 'polypeptide(L)'
;MQSYTIGQAARLLGVSPDTARRWADAGRVATHRDDSGRRLIDGRDLAAFSVEVAQSGTGEDDVSYTSARNAFPGIVTAVKLGDVAAQVEIQAGPHRLVSLLTREAVEELRLEVGMQATARVKSTSVHIDRA
;
A
#
# COMPACT_ATOMS: atom_id res chain seq x y z
N MET A 1 -4.64 -20.59 17.21
CA MET A 1 -4.77 -19.45 16.29
C MET A 1 -5.32 -18.27 17.08
N GLN A 2 -4.91 -17.03 16.83
CA GLN A 2 -5.51 -15.89 17.53
C GLN A 2 -6.92 -15.64 17.00
N SER A 3 -7.88 -15.40 17.89
CA SER A 3 -9.27 -15.09 17.54
C SER A 3 -9.65 -13.69 18.02
N TYR A 4 -10.48 -13.00 17.26
CA TYR A 4 -10.89 -11.62 17.52
C TYR A 4 -12.39 -11.52 17.70
N THR A 5 -12.82 -10.76 18.70
CA THR A 5 -14.22 -10.32 18.81
C THR A 5 -14.56 -9.38 17.66
N ILE A 6 -15.85 -9.24 17.33
CA ILE A 6 -16.33 -8.28 16.32
C ILE A 6 -15.80 -6.85 16.59
N GLY A 7 -15.73 -6.43 17.86
CA GLY A 7 -15.23 -5.10 18.23
C GLY A 7 -13.72 -4.93 18.04
N GLN A 8 -12.93 -6.00 18.15
CA GLN A 8 -11.50 -5.97 17.81
C GLN A 8 -11.30 -6.01 16.29
N ALA A 9 -12.06 -6.84 15.59
CA ALA A 9 -12.05 -6.91 14.13
C ALA A 9 -12.42 -5.57 13.49
N ALA A 10 -13.46 -4.89 14.00
CA ALA A 10 -13.87 -3.57 13.52
C ALA A 10 -12.73 -2.54 13.60
N ARG A 11 -11.98 -2.54 14.71
CA ARG A 11 -10.80 -1.67 14.89
C ARG A 11 -9.69 -1.99 13.90
N LEU A 12 -9.40 -3.27 13.69
CA LEU A 12 -8.37 -3.71 12.74
C LEU A 12 -8.75 -3.40 11.28
N LEU A 13 -10.04 -3.48 10.95
CA LEU A 13 -10.59 -3.19 9.62
C LEU A 13 -10.84 -1.70 9.37
N GLY A 14 -10.65 -0.83 10.38
CA GLY A 14 -10.91 0.61 10.25
C GLY A 14 -12.38 0.99 10.07
N VAL A 15 -13.33 0.17 10.54
CA VAL A 15 -14.77 0.40 10.39
C VAL A 15 -15.51 0.42 11.72
N SER A 16 -16.77 0.86 11.73
CA SER A 16 -17.61 0.81 12.94
C SER A 16 -17.94 -0.64 13.36
N PRO A 17 -18.13 -0.92 14.66
CA PRO A 17 -18.57 -2.23 15.13
C PRO A 17 -19.86 -2.73 14.47
N ASP A 18 -20.78 -1.83 14.11
CA ASP A 18 -22.02 -2.18 13.41
C ASP A 18 -21.77 -2.59 11.96
N THR A 19 -20.80 -1.97 11.29
CA THR A 19 -20.38 -2.36 9.94
C THR A 19 -19.73 -3.75 9.97
N ALA A 20 -18.81 -3.98 10.90
CA ALA A 20 -18.19 -5.29 11.09
C ALA A 20 -19.22 -6.37 11.45
N ARG A 21 -20.21 -6.04 12.30
CA ARG A 21 -21.32 -6.95 12.64
C ARG A 21 -22.15 -7.29 11.41
N ARG A 22 -22.55 -6.29 10.61
CA ARG A 22 -23.27 -6.49 9.35
C ARG A 22 -22.52 -7.40 8.39
N TRP A 23 -21.21 -7.21 8.23
CA TRP A 23 -20.40 -8.06 7.35
C TRP A 23 -20.32 -9.49 7.85
N ALA A 24 -20.19 -9.68 9.16
CA ALA A 24 -20.23 -11.00 9.76
C ALA A 24 -21.63 -11.64 9.59
N ASP A 25 -22.72 -10.91 9.84
CA ASP A 25 -24.10 -11.40 9.65
C ASP A 25 -24.40 -11.76 8.20
N ALA A 26 -23.84 -11.00 7.25
CA ALA A 26 -23.91 -11.28 5.82
C ALA A 26 -22.98 -12.41 5.37
N GLY A 27 -22.23 -13.04 6.27
CA GLY A 27 -21.30 -14.13 5.96
C GLY A 27 -20.08 -13.71 5.15
N ARG A 28 -19.77 -12.41 5.06
CA ARG A 28 -18.59 -11.91 4.32
C ARG A 28 -17.27 -12.26 5.00
N VAL A 29 -17.28 -12.47 6.31
CA VAL A 29 -16.14 -12.96 7.08
C VAL A 29 -16.59 -14.15 7.91
N ALA A 30 -15.84 -15.24 7.86
CA ALA A 30 -16.14 -16.45 8.60
C ALA A 30 -16.10 -16.19 10.11
N THR A 31 -17.11 -16.68 10.83
CA THR A 31 -17.19 -16.53 12.28
C THR A 31 -17.56 -17.83 12.95
N HIS A 32 -17.00 -18.06 14.14
CA HIS A 32 -17.39 -19.17 15.02
C HIS A 32 -17.85 -18.62 16.38
N ARG A 33 -18.35 -19.52 17.23
CA ARG A 33 -18.69 -19.20 18.62
C ARG A 33 -17.72 -19.92 19.56
N ASP A 34 -17.31 -19.24 20.64
CA ASP A 34 -16.61 -19.89 21.74
C ASP A 34 -17.59 -20.60 22.69
N ASP A 35 -17.03 -21.29 23.69
CA ASP A 35 -17.81 -22.00 24.73
C ASP A 35 -18.70 -21.07 25.56
N SER A 36 -18.40 -19.77 25.56
CA SER A 36 -19.21 -18.71 26.20
C SER A 36 -20.24 -18.08 25.25
N GLY A 37 -20.41 -18.62 24.04
CA GLY A 37 -21.34 -18.15 23.02
C GLY A 37 -20.91 -16.86 22.31
N ARG A 38 -19.72 -16.32 22.59
CA ARG A 38 -19.21 -15.09 21.97
C ARG A 38 -18.81 -15.38 20.54
N ARG A 39 -19.21 -14.46 19.65
CA ARG A 39 -18.86 -14.54 18.23
C ARG A 39 -17.43 -14.07 18.02
N LEU A 40 -16.63 -14.94 17.41
CA LEU A 40 -15.22 -14.74 17.13
C LEU A 40 -14.94 -14.92 15.64
N ILE A 41 -13.94 -14.19 15.17
CA ILE A 41 -13.36 -14.33 13.84
C ILE A 41 -11.95 -14.89 14.00
N ASP A 42 -11.61 -15.91 13.23
CA ASP A 42 -10.23 -16.41 13.20
C ASP A 42 -9.29 -15.36 12.58
N GLY A 43 -8.12 -15.16 13.17
CA GLY A 43 -7.17 -14.15 12.71
C GLY A 43 -6.75 -14.32 11.25
N ARG A 44 -6.68 -15.55 10.75
CA ARG A 44 -6.36 -15.82 9.34
C ARG A 44 -7.47 -15.31 8.41
N ASP A 45 -8.71 -15.60 8.76
CA ASP A 45 -9.89 -15.18 7.99
C ASP A 45 -10.06 -13.66 8.04
N LEU A 46 -9.81 -13.05 9.21
CA LEU A 46 -9.83 -11.59 9.36
C LEU A 46 -8.76 -10.91 8.52
N ALA A 47 -7.54 -11.46 8.48
CA ALA A 47 -6.44 -10.91 7.69
C ALA A 47 -6.74 -10.99 6.19
N ALA A 48 -7.24 -12.13 5.70
CA ALA A 48 -7.65 -12.30 4.30
C ALA A 48 -8.76 -11.31 3.92
N PHE A 49 -9.78 -11.17 4.78
CA PHE A 49 -10.89 -10.25 4.56
C PHE A 49 -10.45 -8.78 4.55
N SER A 50 -9.46 -8.40 5.38
CA SER A 50 -8.91 -7.04 5.41
C SER A 50 -8.32 -6.61 4.05
N VAL A 51 -7.58 -7.51 3.40
CA VAL A 51 -6.99 -7.26 2.08
C VAL A 51 -8.08 -7.07 1.01
N GLU A 52 -9.12 -7.92 1.01
CA GLU A 52 -10.26 -7.81 0.07
C GLU A 52 -10.99 -6.46 0.22
N VAL A 53 -11.24 -6.04 1.45
CA VAL A 53 -11.92 -4.77 1.75
C VAL A 53 -11.09 -3.57 1.29
N ALA A 54 -9.77 -3.58 1.50
CA ALA A 54 -8.87 -2.51 1.07
C ALA A 54 -8.82 -2.35 -0.46
N GLN A 55 -8.81 -3.47 -1.20
CA GLN A 55 -8.78 -3.46 -2.67
C GLN A 55 -10.07 -2.91 -3.29
N SER A 56 -11.20 -3.08 -2.60
CA SER A 56 -12.52 -2.62 -3.07
C SER A 56 -12.74 -1.10 -2.93
N GLY A 57 -11.87 -0.39 -2.21
CA GLY A 57 -12.00 1.04 -1.89
C GLY A 57 -11.20 2.00 -2.77
N THR A 58 -10.58 1.53 -3.86
CA THR A 58 -9.67 2.34 -4.69
C THR A 58 -10.39 2.93 -5.91
N GLY A 59 -11.31 3.85 -5.63
CA GLY A 59 -11.91 4.73 -6.64
C GLY A 59 -11.54 6.18 -6.35
N GLU A 60 -10.99 6.85 -7.38
CA GLU A 60 -10.87 8.30 -7.55
C GLU A 60 -9.54 8.96 -7.10
N ASP A 61 -8.67 9.21 -8.09
CA ASP A 61 -7.78 10.38 -8.26
C ASP A 61 -7.32 11.12 -6.99
N ASP A 62 -6.62 10.43 -6.09
CA ASP A 62 -5.88 11.12 -5.04
C ASP A 62 -4.65 11.76 -5.66
N VAL A 63 -4.73 13.06 -5.97
CA VAL A 63 -3.56 13.91 -6.14
C VAL A 63 -2.83 13.89 -4.80
N SER A 64 -1.96 12.88 -4.64
CA SER A 64 -1.32 12.57 -3.36
C SER A 64 -0.58 13.80 -2.85
N TYR A 65 -1.12 14.43 -1.80
CA TYR A 65 -0.47 15.53 -1.11
C TYR A 65 0.83 15.00 -0.51
N THR A 66 1.95 15.35 -1.14
CA THR A 66 3.28 14.87 -0.72
C THR A 66 4.09 15.96 -0.04
N SER A 67 4.78 15.58 1.03
CA SER A 67 5.70 16.47 1.76
C SER A 67 7.14 16.41 1.23
N ALA A 68 7.39 15.64 0.16
CA ALA A 68 8.66 15.66 -0.57
C ALA A 68 8.76 16.96 -1.38
N ARG A 69 9.76 17.80 -1.08
CA ARG A 69 9.88 19.13 -1.71
C ARG A 69 10.71 19.12 -2.99
N ASN A 70 11.61 18.15 -3.16
CA ASN A 70 12.39 18.01 -4.38
C ASN A 70 11.63 17.10 -5.33
N ALA A 71 11.25 17.62 -6.50
CA ALA A 71 10.53 16.89 -7.53
C ALA A 71 11.22 17.07 -8.87
N PHE A 72 11.50 15.97 -9.55
CA PHE A 72 12.23 15.90 -10.80
C PHE A 72 11.36 15.17 -11.83
N PRO A 73 10.49 15.89 -12.56
CA PRO A 73 9.71 15.30 -13.64
C PRO A 73 10.65 14.87 -14.77
N GLY A 74 10.39 13.69 -15.32
CA GLY A 74 11.26 13.08 -16.32
C GLY A 74 10.61 11.90 -17.02
N ILE A 75 11.43 11.14 -17.73
CA ILE A 75 11.05 9.91 -18.44
C ILE A 75 11.81 8.72 -17.89
N VAL A 76 11.14 7.59 -17.71
CA VAL A 76 11.76 6.33 -17.30
C VAL A 76 12.63 5.82 -18.45
N THR A 77 13.91 5.60 -18.18
CA THR A 77 14.89 5.15 -19.19
C THR A 77 15.34 3.70 -19.00
N ALA A 78 15.21 3.16 -17.78
CA ALA A 78 15.49 1.76 -17.50
C ALA A 78 14.67 1.27 -16.30
N VAL A 79 14.26 0.00 -16.34
CA VAL A 79 13.65 -0.72 -15.22
C VAL A 79 14.37 -2.07 -15.10
N LYS A 80 14.94 -2.34 -13.93
CA LYS A 80 15.60 -3.61 -13.62
C LYS A 80 14.90 -4.25 -12.44
N LEU A 81 14.14 -5.30 -12.70
CA LEU A 81 13.46 -6.08 -11.68
C LEU A 81 14.43 -7.09 -11.05
N GLY A 82 14.52 -7.10 -9.73
CA GLY A 82 15.05 -8.22 -8.95
C GLY A 82 13.91 -9.04 -8.36
N ASP A 83 14.24 -9.89 -7.37
CA ASP A 83 13.24 -10.76 -6.71
C ASP A 83 12.35 -9.98 -5.74
N VAL A 84 12.93 -9.05 -4.98
CA VAL A 84 12.22 -8.24 -3.96
C VAL A 84 12.29 -6.74 -4.26
N ALA A 85 13.40 -6.29 -4.83
CA ALA A 85 13.63 -4.89 -5.14
C ALA A 85 13.79 -4.70 -6.65
N ALA A 86 13.51 -3.50 -7.12
CA ALA A 86 13.68 -3.07 -8.47
C ALA A 86 14.37 -1.72 -8.53
N GLN A 87 15.21 -1.54 -9.54
CA GLN A 87 15.85 -0.27 -9.86
C GLN A 87 15.10 0.39 -11.01
N VAL A 88 14.74 1.66 -10.85
CA VAL A 88 14.15 2.47 -11.91
C VAL A 88 15.03 3.69 -12.14
N GLU A 89 15.34 3.95 -13.41
CA GLU A 89 16.11 5.12 -13.84
C GLU A 89 15.18 6.13 -14.50
N ILE A 90 15.31 7.40 -14.08
CA ILE A 90 14.56 8.53 -14.66
C ILE A 90 15.55 9.56 -15.15
N GLN A 91 15.41 9.94 -16.43
CA GLN A 91 16.07 11.10 -16.99
C GLN A 91 15.21 12.34 -16.75
N ALA A 92 15.67 13.26 -15.92
CA ALA A 92 15.01 14.52 -15.59
C ALA A 92 15.89 15.71 -16.02
N GLY A 93 15.64 16.24 -17.22
CA GLY A 93 16.49 17.26 -17.82
C GLY A 93 17.94 16.77 -17.96
N PRO A 94 18.96 17.49 -17.44
CA PRO A 94 20.35 17.05 -17.51
C PRO A 94 20.72 15.99 -16.46
N HIS A 95 19.82 15.64 -15.54
CA HIS A 95 20.13 14.76 -14.41
C HIS A 95 19.55 13.36 -14.61
N ARG A 96 20.37 12.34 -14.35
CA ARG A 96 19.94 10.95 -14.24
C ARG A 96 19.72 10.60 -12.78
N LEU A 97 18.48 10.27 -12.42
CA LEU A 97 18.12 9.81 -11.08
C LEU A 97 17.89 8.30 -11.10
N VAL A 98 18.34 7.62 -10.05
CA VAL A 98 18.14 6.19 -9.85
C VAL A 98 17.39 5.99 -8.54
N SER A 99 16.26 5.29 -8.61
CA SER A 99 15.46 4.92 -7.45
C SER A 99 15.49 3.42 -7.24
N LEU A 100 15.60 3.01 -5.99
CA LEU A 100 15.39 1.63 -5.56
C LEU A 100 14.04 1.57 -4.84
N LEU A 101 13.14 0.74 -5.35
CA LEU A 101 11.81 0.50 -4.81
C LEU A 101 11.54 -1.00 -4.79
N THR A 102 10.42 -1.42 -4.20
CA THR A 102 10.06 -2.84 -4.22
C THR A 102 9.66 -3.27 -5.63
N ARG A 103 9.83 -4.55 -5.93
CA ARG A 103 9.41 -5.14 -7.20
C ARG A 103 7.91 -4.92 -7.41
N GLU A 104 7.12 -5.16 -6.37
CA GLU A 104 5.66 -5.05 -6.39
C GLU A 104 5.22 -3.62 -6.72
N ALA A 105 5.89 -2.59 -6.20
CA ALA A 105 5.56 -1.20 -6.49
C ALA A 105 5.77 -0.85 -7.97
N VAL A 106 6.82 -1.40 -8.61
CA VAL A 106 7.05 -1.21 -10.05
C VAL A 106 5.94 -1.87 -10.86
N GLU A 107 5.51 -3.07 -10.46
CA GLU A 107 4.45 -3.84 -11.13
C GLU A 107 3.07 -3.19 -10.94
N GLU A 108 2.74 -2.72 -9.73
CA GLU A 108 1.48 -2.02 -9.41
C GLU A 108 1.36 -0.70 -10.18
N LEU A 109 2.43 0.10 -10.21
CA LEU A 109 2.51 1.34 -10.98
C LEU A 109 2.68 1.10 -12.49
N ARG A 110 2.88 -0.17 -12.89
CA ARG A 110 3.15 -0.58 -14.28
C ARG A 110 4.25 0.26 -14.92
N LEU A 111 5.35 0.47 -14.20
CA LEU A 111 6.44 1.30 -14.66
C LEU A 111 7.18 0.65 -15.84
N GLU A 112 7.19 1.32 -16.98
CA GLU A 112 7.85 0.88 -18.19
C GLU A 112 8.78 1.97 -18.76
N VAL A 113 9.77 1.53 -19.54
CA VAL A 113 10.67 2.44 -20.26
C VAL A 113 9.86 3.29 -21.24
N GLY A 114 10.09 4.59 -21.24
CA GLY A 114 9.36 5.56 -22.06
C GLY A 114 8.22 6.27 -21.34
N MET A 115 7.84 5.83 -20.14
CA MET A 115 6.77 6.48 -19.39
C MET A 115 7.24 7.76 -18.69
N GLN A 116 6.34 8.73 -18.61
CA GLN A 116 6.55 9.92 -17.78
C GLN A 116 6.42 9.55 -16.30
N ALA A 117 7.36 10.00 -15.50
CA ALA A 117 7.35 9.82 -14.05
C ALA A 117 8.00 11.02 -13.36
N THR A 118 7.65 11.25 -12.09
CA THR A 118 8.31 12.27 -11.27
C THR A 118 9.08 11.59 -10.15
N ALA A 119 10.41 11.66 -10.20
CA ALA A 119 11.25 11.26 -9.07
C ALA A 119 11.13 12.31 -7.95
N ARG A 120 10.76 11.89 -6.75
CA ARG A 120 10.63 12.80 -5.59
C ARG A 120 11.58 12.39 -4.47
N VAL A 121 12.24 13.40 -3.88
CA VAL A 121 13.19 13.18 -2.77
C VAL A 121 12.81 14.06 -1.59
N LYS A 122 12.75 13.47 -0.39
CA LYS A 122 12.49 14.20 0.85
C LYS A 122 13.67 15.11 1.16
N SER A 123 13.41 16.37 1.53
CA SER A 123 14.47 17.36 1.80
C SER A 123 15.46 16.92 2.88
N THR A 124 14.99 16.16 3.88
CA THR A 124 15.81 15.65 4.99
C THR A 124 16.77 14.54 4.58
N SER A 125 16.72 14.06 3.33
CA SER A 125 17.60 13.02 2.79
C SER A 125 18.63 13.58 1.78
N VAL A 126 18.72 14.91 1.66
CA VAL A 126 19.69 15.58 0.78
C VAL A 126 20.90 15.99 1.61
N HIS A 127 22.08 15.60 1.15
CA HIS A 127 23.37 16.00 1.73
C HIS A 127 23.98 17.14 0.91
N ILE A 128 24.69 18.06 1.57
CA ILE A 128 25.36 19.19 0.93
C ILE A 128 26.85 19.08 1.25
N ASP A 129 27.66 18.96 0.20
CA ASP A 129 29.11 19.00 0.29
C ASP A 129 29.64 20.27 -0.40
N ARG A 130 30.77 20.78 0.08
CA ARG A 130 31.53 21.84 -0.58
C ARG A 130 32.71 21.22 -1.32
N ALA A 131 33.08 21.82 -2.46
CA ALA A 131 34.29 21.46 -3.19
C ALA A 131 35.56 21.80 -2.38
#